data_AF-A0A7X6XM17-F1
#
_entry.id   AF-A0A7X6XM17-F1
#
_cell.length_a   1.000
_cell.length_b   1.000
_cell.length_c   1.000
_cell.angle_alpha   90.00
_cell.angle_beta   90.00
_cell.angle_gamma   90.00
#
_symmetry.space_group_name_H-M   'P 1'
#
loop_
_entity.id
_entity.type
_entity.pdbx_description
1 polymer ?
#
loop_
_entity_poly.entity_id
_entity_poly.type
_entity_poly.pdbx_seq_one_letter_code
_entity_poly.pdbx_strand_id
1 'polypeptide(L)'
;MVGGGALLLALCLLLPGCARKQADNVQEVVYWTGWSGHEFEIQRQLVAQFNRTHPRVRVHLLSQFGNSGYQKVRIAFAGGATPDLMSTVWADELPSYAMRGVLTPLDDYLKRAGRDVNREYTPGVSRMLQIDGHVYALAVTTNTNFIAYNRRIFREVGLDPARPPQTIAELDEAARRCTRYDQKGNFLR
;
A
#
# COMPACT_ATOMS: atom_id res chain seq x y z
N MET A 1 89.60 -6.67 16.75
CA MET A 1 90.01 -6.12 15.46
C MET A 1 88.82 -6.24 14.52
N VAL A 2 88.31 -5.09 14.05
CA VAL A 2 87.37 -4.83 12.93
C VAL A 2 85.98 -5.49 13.05
N GLY A 3 84.83 -4.84 12.94
CA GLY A 3 84.39 -3.51 12.48
C GLY A 3 82.91 -3.69 12.12
N GLY A 4 81.99 -2.83 12.57
CA GLY A 4 81.41 -1.83 11.67
C GLY A 4 79.89 -1.87 11.80
N GLY A 5 79.30 -0.75 12.23
CA GLY A 5 77.86 -0.59 12.40
C GLY A 5 77.12 -0.46 11.07
N ALA A 6 75.85 -0.83 11.08
CA ALA A 6 74.90 -0.45 10.04
C ALA A 6 73.62 0.05 10.70
N LEU A 7 73.48 1.38 10.64
CA LEU A 7 72.32 2.17 11.02
C LEU A 7 71.20 1.88 10.01
N LEU A 8 70.19 1.08 10.39
CA LEU A 8 69.02 0.85 9.55
C LEU A 8 67.99 1.96 9.79
N LEU A 9 67.87 2.85 8.80
CA LEU A 9 66.84 3.87 8.71
C LEU A 9 65.44 3.26 8.88
N ALA A 10 64.71 3.72 9.89
CA ALA A 10 63.27 3.53 10.01
C ALA A 10 62.55 4.32 8.91
N LEU A 11 62.24 3.66 7.80
CA LEU A 11 61.37 4.19 6.76
C LEU A 11 59.92 4.07 7.25
N CYS A 12 59.41 5.11 7.91
CA CYS A 12 57.98 5.29 8.17
C CYS A 12 57.25 5.42 6.82
N LEU A 13 56.87 4.29 6.24
CA LEU A 13 55.88 4.21 5.17
C LEU A 13 54.56 4.78 5.71
N LEU A 14 54.32 6.06 5.37
CA LEU A 14 53.02 6.70 5.39
C LEU A 14 52.09 5.89 4.47
N LEU A 15 51.45 4.86 5.03
CA LEU A 15 50.31 4.22 4.40
C LEU A 15 49.26 5.32 4.20
N PRO A 16 48.86 5.65 2.95
CA PRO A 16 47.72 6.52 2.74
C PRO A 16 46.54 5.81 3.40
N GLY A 17 46.03 6.44 4.46
CA GLY A 17 44.91 5.93 5.21
C GLY A 17 43.82 5.55 4.21
N CYS A 18 43.45 4.27 4.21
CA CYS A 18 42.13 3.88 3.78
C CYS A 18 41.17 4.68 4.65
N ALA A 19 40.74 5.83 4.14
CA ALA A 19 39.50 6.44 4.53
C ALA A 19 38.47 5.35 4.33
N ARG A 20 38.16 4.65 5.43
CA ARG A 20 37.05 3.74 5.52
C ARG A 20 35.86 4.61 5.21
N LYS A 21 35.45 4.62 3.94
CA LYS A 21 34.18 5.18 3.50
C LYS A 21 33.20 4.58 4.49
N GLN A 22 32.69 5.41 5.39
CA GLN A 22 31.57 5.06 6.23
C GLN A 22 30.59 4.46 5.23
N ALA A 23 30.35 3.15 5.31
CA ALA A 23 29.25 2.58 4.58
C ALA A 23 28.06 3.30 5.21
N ASP A 24 27.55 4.32 4.52
CA ASP A 24 26.32 4.99 4.91
C ASP A 24 25.33 3.86 5.14
N ASN A 25 24.91 3.66 6.38
CA ASN A 25 24.11 2.52 6.76
C ASN A 25 22.73 2.73 6.14
N VAL A 26 22.54 2.24 4.91
CA VAL A 26 21.30 2.41 4.15
C VAL A 26 20.23 1.61 4.88
N GLN A 27 19.16 2.29 5.31
CA GLN A 27 18.02 1.64 5.90
C GLN A 27 17.21 0.96 4.80
N GLU A 28 17.14 -0.36 4.84
CA GLU A 28 16.29 -1.16 3.96
C GLU A 28 14.84 -1.14 4.47
N VAL A 29 13.87 -0.99 3.57
CA VAL A 29 12.43 -0.96 3.84
C VAL A 29 11.73 -1.87 2.84
N VAL A 30 11.04 -2.89 3.30
CA VAL A 30 10.23 -3.79 2.47
C VAL A 30 8.79 -3.27 2.42
N TYR A 31 8.27 -3.06 1.21
CA TYR A 31 6.89 -2.62 0.99
C TYR A 31 6.12 -3.65 0.15
N TRP A 32 5.11 -4.28 0.76
CA TRP A 32 4.16 -5.15 0.03
C TRP A 32 2.94 -4.37 -0.44
N THR A 33 2.67 -4.44 -1.73
CA THR A 33 1.55 -3.74 -2.37
C THR A 33 0.51 -4.68 -2.93
N GLY A 34 -0.76 -4.30 -2.80
CA GLY A 34 -1.90 -5.05 -3.34
C GLY A 34 -2.18 -4.72 -4.80
N TRP A 35 -1.35 -3.94 -5.46
CA TRP A 35 -1.57 -3.49 -6.83
C TRP A 35 -0.76 -4.31 -7.84
N SER A 36 -1.31 -4.49 -9.04
CA SER A 36 -0.65 -5.09 -10.20
C SER A 36 -0.84 -4.20 -11.43
N GLY A 37 -0.34 -4.60 -12.59
CA GLY A 37 -0.57 -3.89 -13.85
C GLY A 37 -0.12 -2.43 -13.83
N HIS A 38 -0.99 -1.54 -14.30
CA HIS A 38 -0.68 -0.12 -14.49
C HIS A 38 -0.36 0.59 -13.17
N GLU A 39 -1.15 0.31 -12.13
CA GLU A 39 -1.01 0.90 -10.80
C GLU A 39 0.31 0.49 -10.14
N PHE A 40 0.73 -0.77 -10.32
CA PHE A 40 2.02 -1.24 -9.82
C PHE A 40 3.19 -0.53 -10.51
N GLU A 41 3.12 -0.30 -11.82
CA GLU A 41 4.16 0.44 -12.53
C GLU A 41 4.27 1.90 -12.07
N ILE A 42 3.15 2.56 -11.80
CA ILE A 42 3.16 3.90 -11.18
C ILE A 42 3.86 3.85 -9.81
N GLN A 43 3.53 2.88 -8.96
CA GLN A 43 4.19 2.75 -7.65
C GLN A 43 5.68 2.49 -7.77
N ARG A 44 6.11 1.68 -8.75
CA ARG A 44 7.54 1.46 -9.02
C ARG A 44 8.26 2.76 -9.37
N GLN A 45 7.65 3.62 -10.17
CA GLN A 45 8.22 4.93 -10.53
C GLN A 45 8.34 5.84 -9.29
N LEU A 46 7.31 5.89 -8.45
CA LEU A 46 7.33 6.66 -7.20
C LEU A 46 8.42 6.15 -6.24
N VAL A 47 8.54 4.82 -6.07
CA VAL A 47 9.58 4.20 -5.25
C VAL A 47 10.98 4.45 -5.81
N ALA A 48 11.15 4.38 -7.14
CA ALA A 48 12.41 4.70 -7.79
C ALA A 48 12.80 6.18 -7.57
N GLN A 49 11.84 7.09 -7.68
CA GLN A 49 12.06 8.50 -7.37
C GLN A 49 12.44 8.70 -5.90
N PHE A 50 11.72 8.08 -4.96
CA PHE A 50 12.00 8.15 -3.53
C PHE A 50 13.41 7.66 -3.20
N ASN A 51 13.79 6.47 -3.70
CA ASN A 51 15.12 5.88 -3.49
C ASN A 51 16.25 6.76 -4.05
N ARG A 52 15.99 7.47 -5.16
CA ARG A 52 16.97 8.40 -5.75
C ARG A 52 17.14 9.66 -4.91
N THR A 53 16.08 10.17 -4.29
CA THR A 53 16.11 11.43 -3.52
C THR A 53 16.40 11.24 -2.03
N HIS A 54 16.31 10.01 -1.52
CA HIS A 54 16.56 9.68 -0.12
C HIS A 54 17.64 8.59 0.00
N PRO A 55 18.93 8.90 -0.29
CA PRO A 55 19.99 7.88 -0.43
C PRO A 55 20.28 7.07 0.84
N ARG A 56 19.78 7.52 2.00
CA ARG A 56 19.91 6.80 3.29
C ARG A 56 18.80 5.77 3.53
N VAL A 57 17.80 5.69 2.65
CA VAL A 57 16.68 4.74 2.73
C VAL A 57 16.50 4.07 1.39
N ARG A 58 16.38 2.75 1.38
CA ARG A 58 16.10 1.96 0.19
C ARG A 58 14.81 1.17 0.37
N VAL A 59 13.81 1.50 -0.43
CA VAL A 59 12.51 0.83 -0.46
C VAL A 59 12.50 -0.26 -1.53
N HIS A 60 12.14 -1.48 -1.13
CA HIS A 60 11.91 -2.65 -1.99
C HIS A 60 10.41 -2.89 -2.13
N LEU A 61 9.88 -2.59 -3.32
CA LEU A 61 8.46 -2.78 -3.62
C LEU A 61 8.19 -4.18 -4.16
N LEU A 62 7.27 -4.91 -3.54
CA LEU A 62 6.86 -6.26 -3.92
C LEU A 62 5.33 -6.33 -4.06
N SER A 63 4.84 -6.76 -5.23
CA SER A 63 3.40 -7.01 -5.40
C SER A 63 3.00 -8.32 -4.72
N GLN A 64 1.91 -8.28 -3.96
CA GLN A 64 1.17 -9.43 -3.44
C GLN A 64 -0.27 -9.41 -3.98
N PHE A 65 -0.45 -8.98 -5.24
CA PHE A 65 -1.77 -8.95 -5.86
C PHE A 65 -2.36 -10.37 -6.01
N GLY A 66 -3.68 -10.47 -5.87
CA GLY A 66 -4.42 -11.71 -6.00
C GLY A 66 -4.60 -12.48 -4.69
N ASN A 67 -5.46 -13.49 -4.73
CA ASN A 67 -5.97 -14.14 -3.52
C ASN A 67 -4.87 -14.80 -2.66
N SER A 68 -3.88 -15.44 -3.30
CA SER A 68 -2.74 -16.04 -2.62
C SER A 68 -1.86 -15.01 -1.90
N GLY A 69 -1.73 -13.80 -2.47
CA GLY A 69 -0.98 -12.71 -1.85
C GLY A 69 -1.67 -12.16 -0.60
N TYR A 70 -3.00 -11.94 -0.64
CA TYR A 70 -3.76 -11.54 0.55
C TYR A 70 -3.73 -12.61 1.66
N GLN A 71 -3.75 -13.88 1.30
CA GLN A 71 -3.56 -14.96 2.29
C GLN A 71 -2.17 -14.91 2.92
N LYS A 72 -1.12 -14.69 2.12
CA LYS A 72 0.25 -14.53 2.63
C LYS A 72 0.39 -13.36 3.60
N VAL A 73 -0.28 -12.24 3.35
CA VAL A 73 -0.33 -11.08 4.26
C VAL A 73 -0.93 -11.47 5.60
N ARG A 74 -2.09 -12.15 5.60
CA ARG A 74 -2.75 -12.63 6.82
C ARG A 74 -1.86 -13.59 7.62
N ILE A 75 -1.18 -14.51 6.95
CA ILE A 75 -0.22 -15.44 7.57
C ILE A 75 0.97 -14.68 8.16
N ALA A 76 1.50 -13.68 7.44
CA ALA A 76 2.60 -12.85 7.92
C ALA A 76 2.24 -12.11 9.21
N PHE A 77 1.03 -11.53 9.29
CA PHE A 77 0.52 -10.92 10.53
C PHE A 77 0.36 -11.93 11.66
N ALA A 78 -0.17 -13.12 11.39
CA ALA A 78 -0.33 -14.16 12.40
C ALA A 78 1.01 -14.70 12.93
N GLY A 79 2.03 -14.77 12.07
CA GLY A 79 3.37 -15.25 12.40
C GLY A 79 4.37 -14.18 12.83
N GLY A 80 3.98 -12.89 12.85
CA GLY A 80 4.88 -11.78 13.16
C GLY A 80 5.97 -11.52 12.12
N ALA A 81 5.83 -12.05 10.91
CA ALA A 81 6.80 -11.95 9.82
C ALA A 81 6.32 -10.95 8.74
N THR A 82 5.88 -9.77 9.17
CA THR A 82 5.37 -8.71 8.30
C THR A 82 6.51 -7.90 7.66
N PRO A 83 6.31 -7.31 6.46
CA PRO A 83 7.20 -6.29 5.92
C PRO A 83 7.03 -4.98 6.71
N ASP A 84 7.87 -4.00 6.41
CA ASP A 84 7.83 -2.69 7.07
C ASP A 84 6.61 -1.85 6.66
N LEU A 85 6.13 -2.00 5.42
CA LEU A 85 4.95 -1.32 4.89
C LEU A 85 4.05 -2.28 4.11
N MET A 86 2.73 -2.09 4.25
CA MET A 86 1.72 -2.82 3.47
C MET A 86 0.61 -1.90 2.96
N SER A 87 0.17 -2.13 1.73
CA SER A 87 -1.08 -1.58 1.16
C SER A 87 -2.04 -2.68 0.70
N THR A 88 -1.83 -3.89 1.19
CA THR A 88 -2.64 -5.10 0.99
C THR A 88 -3.60 -5.37 2.16
N VAL A 89 -3.86 -4.35 2.98
CA VAL A 89 -4.76 -4.43 4.13
C VAL A 89 -6.03 -3.68 3.76
N TRP A 90 -7.16 -4.37 3.79
CA TRP A 90 -8.44 -3.73 3.56
C TRP A 90 -8.86 -2.95 4.80
N ALA A 91 -9.63 -1.88 4.59
CA ALA A 91 -9.97 -0.96 5.67
C ALA A 91 -10.82 -1.61 6.78
N ASP A 92 -11.61 -2.63 6.44
CA ASP A 92 -12.40 -3.45 7.37
C ASP A 92 -11.53 -4.40 8.21
N GLU A 93 -10.32 -4.72 7.78
CA GLU A 93 -9.37 -5.54 8.54
C GLU A 93 -8.54 -4.70 9.54
N LEU A 94 -8.43 -3.40 9.31
CA LEU A 94 -7.60 -2.48 10.11
C LEU A 94 -7.91 -2.53 11.62
N PRO A 95 -9.19 -2.50 12.08
CA PRO A 95 -9.50 -2.62 13.50
C PRO A 95 -8.96 -3.91 14.12
N SER A 96 -9.08 -5.04 13.42
CA SER A 96 -8.64 -6.34 13.95
C SER A 96 -7.12 -6.37 14.17
N TYR A 97 -6.36 -5.82 13.22
CA TYR A 97 -4.90 -5.76 13.35
C TYR A 97 -4.44 -4.75 14.41
N ALA A 98 -5.10 -3.59 14.50
CA ALA A 98 -4.82 -2.60 15.54
C ALA A 98 -5.07 -3.18 16.94
N MET A 99 -6.22 -3.82 17.17
CA MET A 99 -6.56 -4.44 18.46
C MET A 99 -5.63 -5.60 18.85
N ARG A 100 -5.03 -6.28 17.87
CA ARG A 100 -4.01 -7.33 18.10
C ARG A 100 -2.63 -6.75 18.42
N GLY A 101 -2.44 -5.44 18.31
CA GLY A 101 -1.16 -4.78 18.56
C GLY A 101 -0.09 -5.07 17.50
N VAL A 102 -0.50 -5.49 16.30
CA VAL A 102 0.43 -5.83 15.19
C VAL A 102 0.68 -4.65 14.23
N LEU A 103 0.09 -3.49 14.52
CA LEU A 103 0.29 -2.25 13.77
C LEU A 103 0.90 -1.17 14.65
N THR A 104 1.86 -0.44 14.09
CA THR A 104 2.45 0.73 14.73
C THR A 104 1.50 1.92 14.67
N PRO A 105 1.14 2.56 15.80
CA PRO A 105 0.39 3.81 15.78
C PRO A 105 1.22 4.92 15.12
N LEU A 106 0.57 5.71 14.27
CA LEU A 106 1.22 6.71 13.43
C LEU A 106 1.20 8.12 14.04
N ASP A 107 0.58 8.32 15.19
CA ASP A 107 0.31 9.64 15.79
C ASP A 107 1.58 10.47 15.96
N ASP A 108 2.64 9.88 16.52
CA ASP A 108 3.92 10.56 16.72
C ASP A 108 4.62 10.90 15.41
N TYR A 109 4.48 10.04 14.40
CA TYR A 109 5.04 10.27 13.06
C TYR A 109 4.32 11.42 12.37
N LEU A 110 2.99 11.44 12.45
CA LEU A 110 2.15 12.50 11.91
C LEU A 110 2.42 13.84 12.59
N LYS A 111 2.52 13.84 13.93
CA LYS A 111 2.86 15.02 14.71
C LYS A 111 4.22 15.60 14.30
N ARG A 112 5.26 14.77 14.17
CA ARG A 112 6.59 15.21 13.69
C ARG A 112 6.56 15.74 12.26
N ALA A 113 5.71 15.17 11.41
CA ALA A 113 5.54 15.61 10.03
C ALA A 113 4.63 16.84 9.90
N GLY A 114 4.00 17.31 10.98
CA GLY A 114 3.03 18.40 10.94
C GLY A 114 1.76 18.05 10.16
N ARG A 115 1.36 16.77 10.17
CA ARG A 115 0.24 16.21 9.40
C ARG A 115 -0.93 15.88 10.32
N ASP A 116 -2.14 16.03 9.81
CA ASP A 116 -3.38 15.78 10.55
C ASP A 116 -4.43 15.16 9.63
N VAL A 117 -4.70 13.87 9.83
CA VAL A 117 -5.65 13.11 9.02
C VAL A 117 -7.07 13.67 9.05
N ASN A 118 -7.47 14.34 10.15
CA ASN A 118 -8.79 14.94 10.28
C ASN A 118 -8.94 16.24 9.46
N ARG A 119 -7.82 16.88 9.10
CA ARG A 119 -7.79 18.06 8.23
C ARG A 119 -7.56 17.71 6.77
N GLU A 120 -6.83 16.63 6.52
CA GLU A 120 -6.37 16.25 5.19
C GLU A 120 -7.31 15.28 4.46
N TYR A 121 -8.10 14.50 5.20
CA TYR A 121 -9.05 13.55 4.64
C TYR A 121 -10.51 13.93 4.93
N THR A 122 -11.43 13.40 4.12
CA THR A 122 -12.86 13.53 4.41
C THR A 122 -13.20 12.83 5.73
N PRO A 123 -14.24 13.27 6.45
CA PRO A 123 -14.57 12.71 7.77
C PRO A 123 -14.78 11.19 7.78
N GLY A 124 -15.35 10.64 6.69
CA GLY A 124 -15.54 9.20 6.55
C GLY A 124 -14.21 8.44 6.45
N VAL A 125 -13.29 8.92 5.61
CA VAL A 125 -11.96 8.31 5.46
C VAL A 125 -11.15 8.49 6.75
N SER A 126 -11.14 9.68 7.33
CA SER A 126 -10.38 9.92 8.56
C SER A 126 -10.81 9.00 9.71
N ARG A 127 -12.13 8.78 9.89
CA ARG A 127 -12.63 7.83 10.89
C ARG A 127 -12.19 6.39 10.61
N MET A 128 -12.14 6.00 9.34
CA MET A 128 -11.74 4.65 8.94
C MET A 128 -10.26 4.34 9.23
N LEU A 129 -9.42 5.38 9.31
CA LEU A 129 -7.99 5.23 9.63
C LEU A 129 -7.69 5.23 11.14
N GLN A 130 -8.70 5.51 11.98
CA GLN A 130 -8.57 5.72 13.41
C GLN A 130 -9.25 4.61 14.22
N ILE A 131 -8.51 3.95 15.11
CA ILE A 131 -9.01 2.92 16.03
C ILE A 131 -8.68 3.36 17.45
N ASP A 132 -9.68 3.40 18.34
CA ASP A 132 -9.54 3.83 19.74
C ASP A 132 -8.78 5.16 19.92
N GLY A 133 -8.98 6.10 19.00
CA GLY A 133 -8.37 7.44 19.04
C GLY A 133 -6.97 7.53 18.44
N HIS A 134 -6.41 6.44 17.92
CA HIS A 134 -5.08 6.37 17.31
C HIS A 134 -5.16 6.18 15.80
N VAL A 135 -4.27 6.83 15.05
CA VAL A 135 -4.17 6.64 13.60
C VAL A 135 -3.28 5.43 13.29
N TYR A 136 -3.81 4.44 12.57
CA TYR A 136 -3.07 3.21 12.24
C TYR A 136 -2.75 3.02 10.75
N ALA A 137 -3.31 3.86 9.87
CA ALA A 137 -3.07 3.78 8.43
C ALA A 137 -3.16 5.16 7.76
N LEU A 138 -2.63 5.24 6.54
CA LEU A 138 -2.83 6.38 5.64
C LEU A 138 -3.57 5.91 4.39
N ALA A 139 -4.59 6.65 4.00
CA ALA A 139 -5.33 6.34 2.79
C ALA A 139 -4.53 6.77 1.55
N VAL A 140 -4.24 5.81 0.67
CA VAL A 140 -3.68 6.06 -0.68
C VAL A 140 -4.80 6.17 -1.71
N THR A 141 -5.88 5.40 -1.51
CA THR A 141 -7.08 5.39 -2.33
C THR A 141 -8.30 5.26 -1.44
N THR A 142 -9.45 5.72 -1.92
CA THR A 142 -10.76 5.44 -1.31
C THR A 142 -11.74 5.10 -2.42
N ASN A 143 -12.78 4.36 -2.10
CA ASN A 143 -13.85 3.99 -3.02
C ASN A 143 -15.20 4.15 -2.34
N THR A 144 -16.25 4.21 -3.17
CA THR A 144 -17.63 4.18 -2.72
C THR A 144 -18.41 3.28 -3.67
N ASN A 145 -19.54 2.76 -3.20
CA ASN A 145 -20.44 1.97 -4.01
C ASN A 145 -21.45 2.89 -4.70
N PHE A 146 -21.71 2.62 -5.98
CA PHE A 146 -22.75 3.30 -6.75
C PHE A 146 -23.37 2.33 -7.74
N ILE A 147 -24.63 2.59 -8.11
CA ILE A 147 -25.32 1.81 -9.14
C ILE A 147 -24.94 2.41 -10.50
N ALA A 148 -24.21 1.65 -11.30
CA ALA A 148 -24.02 1.91 -12.71
C ALA A 148 -24.97 1.03 -13.52
N TYR A 149 -25.65 1.60 -14.52
CA TYR A 149 -26.57 0.85 -15.38
C TYR A 149 -26.55 1.36 -16.82
N ASN A 150 -26.90 0.47 -17.75
CA ASN A 150 -26.95 0.81 -19.16
C ASN A 150 -28.28 1.51 -19.50
N ARG A 151 -28.21 2.82 -19.73
CA ARG A 151 -29.36 3.67 -20.11
C ARG A 151 -30.07 3.22 -21.39
N ARG A 152 -29.38 2.52 -22.32
CA ARG A 152 -30.01 1.93 -23.51
C ARG A 152 -30.89 0.74 -23.13
N ILE A 153 -30.39 -0.16 -22.29
CA ILE A 153 -31.14 -1.33 -21.81
C ILE A 153 -32.38 -0.89 -21.03
N PHE A 154 -32.26 0.13 -20.16
CA PHE A 154 -33.41 0.70 -19.46
C PHE A 154 -34.52 1.12 -20.42
N ARG A 155 -34.18 1.87 -21.49
CA ARG A 155 -35.17 2.26 -22.51
C ARG A 155 -35.78 1.07 -23.24
N GLU A 156 -34.97 0.08 -23.64
CA GLU A 156 -35.45 -1.12 -24.33
C GLU A 156 -36.48 -1.90 -23.52
N VAL A 157 -36.33 -1.92 -22.18
CA VAL A 157 -37.23 -2.66 -21.29
C VAL A 157 -38.34 -1.80 -20.72
N GLY A 158 -38.43 -0.52 -21.10
CA GLY A 158 -39.46 0.43 -20.68
C GLY A 158 -39.25 1.08 -19.30
N LEU A 159 -38.00 1.13 -18.83
CA LEU A 159 -37.60 1.88 -17.63
C LEU A 159 -37.10 3.28 -18.03
N ASP A 160 -37.30 4.26 -17.16
CA ASP A 160 -36.79 5.62 -17.36
C ASP A 160 -35.29 5.70 -17.03
N PRO A 161 -34.40 5.96 -18.02
CA PRO A 161 -32.97 6.06 -17.80
C PRO A 161 -32.52 7.35 -17.11
N ALA A 162 -33.44 8.23 -16.70
CA ALA A 162 -33.17 9.38 -15.84
C ALA A 162 -33.58 9.12 -14.37
N ARG A 163 -34.28 8.02 -14.10
CA ARG A 163 -34.77 7.65 -12.76
C ARG A 163 -34.23 6.28 -12.34
N PRO A 164 -32.98 6.20 -11.83
CA PRO A 164 -32.44 4.94 -11.33
C PRO A 164 -33.24 4.43 -10.13
N PRO A 165 -33.23 3.11 -9.87
CA PRO A 165 -33.82 2.54 -8.67
C PRO A 165 -33.37 3.26 -7.39
N GLN A 166 -34.33 3.63 -6.54
CA GLN A 166 -34.11 4.29 -5.26
C GLN A 166 -34.29 3.34 -4.07
N THR A 167 -34.84 2.15 -4.31
CA THR A 167 -35.06 1.12 -3.29
C THR A 167 -34.58 -0.25 -3.78
N ILE A 168 -34.35 -1.18 -2.84
CA ILE A 168 -33.98 -2.57 -3.19
C ILE A 168 -35.07 -3.23 -4.03
N ALA A 169 -36.35 -3.02 -3.70
CA ALA A 169 -37.46 -3.56 -4.48
C ALA A 169 -37.49 -3.00 -5.92
N GLU A 170 -37.20 -1.71 -6.11
CA GLU A 170 -37.07 -1.13 -7.45
C GLU A 170 -35.84 -1.67 -8.19
N LEU A 171 -34.75 -1.95 -7.47
CA LEU A 171 -33.54 -2.52 -8.04
C LEU A 171 -33.79 -3.96 -8.52
N ASP A 172 -34.48 -4.76 -7.72
CA ASP A 172 -34.86 -6.14 -8.07
C ASP A 172 -35.78 -6.18 -9.29
N GLU A 173 -36.78 -5.29 -9.35
CA GLU A 173 -37.66 -5.20 -10.52
C GLU A 173 -36.89 -4.71 -11.77
N ALA A 174 -36.01 -3.73 -11.61
CA ALA A 174 -35.16 -3.28 -12.72
C ALA A 174 -34.25 -4.40 -13.22
N ALA A 175 -33.64 -5.17 -12.31
CA ALA A 175 -32.82 -6.34 -12.65
C ALA A 175 -33.64 -7.39 -13.41
N ARG A 176 -34.81 -7.77 -12.89
CA ARG A 176 -35.72 -8.74 -13.53
C ARG A 176 -36.12 -8.32 -14.94
N ARG A 177 -36.38 -7.03 -15.18
CA ARG A 177 -36.73 -6.50 -16.50
C ARG A 177 -35.52 -6.47 -17.45
N CYS A 178 -34.33 -6.17 -16.94
CA CYS A 178 -33.11 -6.11 -17.73
C CYS A 178 -32.61 -7.49 -18.14
N THR A 179 -32.85 -8.50 -17.30
CA THR A 179 -32.39 -9.87 -17.53
C THR A 179 -33.16 -10.57 -18.66
N ARG A 180 -32.42 -11.20 -19.58
CA ARG A 180 -32.96 -12.05 -20.65
C ARG A 180 -32.21 -13.36 -20.76
N TYR A 181 -32.97 -14.40 -21.11
CA TYR A 181 -32.47 -15.72 -21.42
C TYR A 181 -32.84 -16.12 -22.85
N ASP A 182 -32.05 -16.99 -23.47
CA ASP A 182 -32.47 -17.67 -24.70
C ASP A 182 -33.45 -18.82 -24.41
N GLN A 183 -33.92 -19.50 -25.45
CA GLN A 183 -34.86 -20.63 -25.33
C GLN A 183 -34.26 -21.84 -24.59
N LYS A 184 -32.94 -21.92 -24.45
CA LYS A 184 -32.21 -22.98 -23.75
C LYS A 184 -31.88 -22.60 -22.30
N GLY A 185 -32.27 -21.40 -21.87
CA GLY A 185 -32.00 -20.89 -20.53
C GLY A 185 -30.61 -20.26 -20.37
N ASN A 186 -29.87 -19.99 -21.45
CA ASN A 186 -28.60 -19.29 -21.35
C ASN A 186 -28.83 -17.80 -21.14
N PHE A 187 -28.10 -17.21 -20.19
CA PHE A 187 -28.13 -15.77 -19.92
C PHE A 187 -27.59 -14.99 -21.12
N LEU A 188 -28.37 -14.03 -21.61
CA LEU A 188 -28.00 -13.16 -22.73
C LEU A 188 -27.52 -11.79 -22.24
N ARG A 189 -28.20 -11.24 -21.23
CA ARG A 189 -27.93 -9.97 -20.57
C ARG A 189 -28.77 -9.85 -19.31
#